data_AF-A0A644VU43-F1
#
_entry.id   AF-A0A644VU43-F1
#
_cell.length_a   1.000
_cell.length_b   1.000
_cell.length_c   1.000
_cell.angle_alpha   90.00
_cell.angle_beta   90.00
_cell.angle_gamma   90.00
#
_symmetry.space_group_name_H-M   'P 1'
#
loop_
_entity.id
_entity.type
_entity.pdbx_description
1 polymer ?
#
loop_
_entity_poly.entity_id
_entity_poly.type
_entity_poly.pdbx_seq_one_letter_code
_entity_poly.pdbx_strand_id
1 'polypeptide(L)'
;MPVINTKQIKRIVSLCGAKLPKKFIKIMNKYEYNPEALRDAGIAYAIEQIIDLISSGVDGVHLYTMNNAYVAKRISTNIFSILDTINNCEKVIN
;
A
#
# COMPACT_ATOMS: atom_id res chain seq x y z
N MET A 1 1.57 -4.56 -1.33
CA MET A 1 1.95 -5.16 -0.03
C MET A 1 2.32 -4.04 0.95
N PRO A 2 1.53 -3.78 2.00
CA PRO A 2 1.79 -2.70 2.97
C PRO A 2 2.93 -3.02 3.94
N VAL A 3 3.61 -2.00 4.47
CA VAL A 3 4.76 -2.15 5.38
C VAL A 3 4.30 -2.47 6.80
N ILE A 4 4.05 -3.74 7.11
CA ILE A 4 3.48 -4.12 8.42
C ILE A 4 4.40 -5.02 9.26
N ASN A 5 5.48 -5.56 8.68
CA ASN A 5 6.41 -6.43 9.38
C ASN A 5 7.82 -6.30 8.80
N THR A 6 8.73 -5.67 9.56
CA THR A 6 10.10 -5.43 9.10
C THR A 6 10.89 -6.71 8.85
N LYS A 7 10.71 -7.75 9.68
CA LYS A 7 11.39 -9.05 9.55
C LYS A 7 10.98 -9.75 8.25
N GLN A 8 9.68 -9.75 7.96
CA GLN A 8 9.16 -10.35 6.72
C GLN A 8 9.73 -9.65 5.49
N ILE A 9 9.78 -8.31 5.50
CA ILE A 9 10.31 -7.56 4.37
C ILE A 9 11.82 -7.78 4.21
N LYS A 10 12.60 -7.74 5.30
CA LYS A 10 14.04 -8.04 5.26
C LYS A 10 14.29 -9.43 4.66
N ARG A 11 13.47 -10.43 4.99
CA ARG A 11 13.53 -11.78 4.41
C ARG A 11 13.21 -11.79 2.92
N ILE A 12 12.13 -11.15 2.47
CA ILE A 12 11.77 -11.10 1.04
C ILE A 12 12.87 -10.42 0.23
N VAL A 13 13.42 -9.31 0.73
CA VAL A 13 14.52 -8.60 0.08
C VAL A 13 15.77 -9.47 -0.02
N SER A 14 16.12 -10.19 1.05
CA SER A 14 17.24 -11.13 1.05
C SER A 14 17.05 -12.27 0.05
N LEU A 15 15.82 -12.71 -0.22
CA LEU A 15 15.53 -13.81 -1.13
C LEU A 15 15.46 -13.34 -2.60
N CYS A 16 14.90 -12.15 -2.85
CA CYS A 16 14.62 -11.67 -4.20
C CYS A 16 15.63 -10.62 -4.71
N GLY A 17 16.55 -10.14 -3.87
CA GLY A 17 17.49 -9.07 -4.22
C GLY A 17 16.82 -7.71 -4.50
N ALA A 18 15.57 -7.53 -4.09
CA ALA A 18 14.78 -6.35 -4.42
C ALA A 18 15.36 -5.08 -3.78
N LYS A 19 15.53 -4.02 -4.57
CA LYS A 19 15.91 -2.70 -4.04
C LYS A 19 14.70 -2.03 -3.39
N LEU A 20 14.80 -1.70 -2.11
CA LEU A 20 13.76 -0.96 -1.40
C LEU A 20 13.86 0.55 -1.66
N PRO A 21 12.74 1.25 -1.93
CA PRO A 21 12.73 2.71 -2.04
C PRO A 21 13.22 3.40 -0.74
N LYS A 22 13.87 4.56 -0.87
CA LYS A 22 14.40 5.30 0.30
C LYS A 22 13.32 5.66 1.33
N LYS A 23 12.15 6.11 0.86
CA LYS A 23 11.00 6.45 1.73
C LYS A 23 10.52 5.24 2.53
N PHE A 24 10.50 4.08 1.88
CA PHE A 24 10.14 2.81 2.50
C PHE A 24 11.11 2.43 3.64
N ILE A 25 12.42 2.51 3.39
CA ILE A 25 13.45 2.23 4.40
C ILE A 25 13.33 3.20 5.58
N LYS A 26 13.08 4.49 5.32
CA LYS A 26 12.91 5.51 6.36
C LYS A 26 11.74 5.19 7.30
N ILE A 27 10.59 4.77 6.75
CA ILE A 27 9.41 4.36 7.52
C ILE A 27 9.75 3.15 8.40
N MET A 28 10.34 2.11 7.80
CA MET A 28 10.73 0.90 8.53
C MET A 28 11.64 1.22 9.71
N ASN A 29 12.74 1.93 9.47
CA ASN A 29 13.74 2.20 10.52
C ASN A 29 13.17 3.08 11.64
N LYS A 30 12.25 4.00 11.33
CA LYS A 30 11.67 4.90 12.33
C LYS A 30 10.68 4.19 13.27
N TYR A 31 9.91 3.23 12.75
CA TYR A 31 8.81 2.61 13.48
C TYR A 31 9.02 1.12 13.79
N GLU A 32 10.20 0.54 13.50
CA GLU A 32 10.48 -0.90 13.66
C GLU A 32 10.10 -1.47 15.04
N TYR A 33 10.19 -0.68 16.10
CA TYR A 33 9.90 -1.10 17.47
C TYR A 33 8.47 -0.80 17.94
N ASN A 34 7.64 -0.17 17.12
CA ASN A 34 6.22 0.07 17.40
C ASN A 34 5.37 -0.54 16.28
N PRO A 35 4.85 -1.77 16.45
CA PRO A 35 4.09 -2.47 15.41
C PRO A 35 2.84 -1.73 14.93
N GLU A 36 2.18 -0.99 15.82
CA GLU A 36 1.00 -0.20 15.47
C GLU A 36 1.39 1.00 14.60
N ALA A 37 2.37 1.78 15.02
CA ALA A 37 2.86 2.91 14.23
C ALA A 37 3.46 2.47 12.89
N LEU A 38 4.18 1.34 12.86
CA LEU A 38 4.71 0.77 11.63
C LEU A 38 3.58 0.40 10.67
N ARG A 39 2.53 -0.27 11.18
CA ARG A 39 1.37 -0.66 10.39
C ARG A 39 0.66 0.56 9.82
N ASP A 40 0.42 1.59 10.63
CA ASP A 40 -0.27 2.80 10.19
C ASP A 40 0.55 3.55 9.12
N ALA A 41 1.85 3.69 9.33
CA ALA A 41 2.75 4.29 8.34
C ALA A 41 2.83 3.44 7.05
N GLY A 42 2.81 2.12 7.17
CA GLY A 42 2.80 1.19 6.04
C GLY A 42 1.51 1.19 5.24
N ILE A 43 0.35 1.37 5.91
CA ILE A 43 -0.95 1.57 5.25
C ILE A 43 -0.94 2.90 4.50
N ALA A 44 -0.50 3.99 5.14
CA ALA A 44 -0.42 5.30 4.49
C ALA A 44 0.48 5.28 3.25
N TYR A 45 1.65 4.63 3.35
CA TYR A 45 2.55 4.46 2.22
C TYR A 45 1.92 3.64 1.08
N ALA A 46 1.21 2.56 1.40
CA ALA A 46 0.53 1.76 0.39
C ALA A 46 -0.59 2.54 -0.31
N ILE A 47 -1.38 3.33 0.44
CA ILE A 47 -2.42 4.21 -0.12
C ILE A 47 -1.81 5.20 -1.11
N GLU A 48 -0.72 5.86 -0.74
CA GLU A 48 0.00 6.79 -1.63
C GLU A 48 0.41 6.12 -2.95
N GLN A 49 0.99 4.92 -2.88
CA GLN A 49 1.38 4.18 -4.09
C GLN A 49 0.17 3.79 -4.94
N ILE A 50 -0.95 3.41 -4.31
CA ILE A 50 -2.17 3.04 -5.02
C ILE A 50 -2.75 4.25 -5.75
N ILE A 51 -2.81 5.41 -5.08
CA ILE A 51 -3.32 6.65 -5.68
C ILE A 51 -2.46 7.03 -6.90
N ASP A 52 -1.12 6.98 -6.76
CA ASP A 52 -0.20 7.30 -7.86
C ASP A 52 -0.38 6.39 -9.08
N LEU A 53 -0.50 5.08 -8.85
CA LEU A 53 -0.76 4.10 -9.92
C LEU A 53 -2.10 4.35 -10.60
N ILE A 54 -3.16 4.56 -9.82
CA ILE A 54 -4.51 4.84 -10.32
C ILE A 54 -4.51 6.12 -11.16
N SER A 55 -3.90 7.20 -10.67
CA SER A 55 -3.75 8.46 -11.40
C SER A 55 -2.91 8.33 -12.67
N SER A 56 -2.08 7.30 -12.76
CA SER A 56 -1.30 6.96 -13.95
C SER A 56 -2.06 6.07 -14.95
N GLY A 57 -3.32 5.71 -14.67
CA GLY A 57 -4.19 4.99 -15.61
C GLY A 57 -3.95 3.47 -15.69
N VAL A 58 -3.51 2.84 -14.59
CA VAL A 58 -3.41 1.37 -14.55
C VAL A 58 -4.79 0.70 -14.59
N ASP A 59 -4.87 -0.50 -15.17
CA ASP A 59 -6.12 -1.27 -15.26
C ASP A 59 -6.64 -1.75 -13.89
N GLY A 60 -5.75 -1.87 -12.91
CA GLY A 60 -6.13 -2.30 -11.57
C GLY A 60 -4.95 -2.51 -10.63
N VAL A 61 -5.27 -2.76 -9.36
CA VAL A 61 -4.27 -2.99 -8.31
C VAL A 61 -4.56 -4.28 -7.57
N HIS A 62 -3.57 -5.18 -7.50
CA HIS A 62 -3.64 -6.39 -6.70
C HIS A 62 -3.04 -6.17 -5.30
N LEU A 63 -3.86 -6.28 -4.27
CA LEU A 63 -3.45 -6.02 -2.89
C LEU A 63 -3.11 -7.32 -2.14
N TYR A 64 -1.82 -7.54 -1.87
CA TYR A 64 -1.39 -8.54 -0.88
C TYR A 64 -1.63 -8.04 0.54
N THR A 65 -2.68 -8.57 1.18
CA THR A 65 -3.11 -8.22 2.54
C THR A 65 -2.40 -9.05 3.62
N MET A 66 -1.72 -10.13 3.24
CA MET A 66 -1.02 -11.05 4.15
C MET A 66 -1.96 -11.64 5.23
N ASN A 67 -3.14 -12.09 4.82
CA ASN A 67 -4.21 -12.60 5.70
C ASN A 67 -4.67 -11.61 6.79
N ASN A 68 -4.50 -10.30 6.54
CA ASN A 68 -4.89 -9.25 7.48
C ASN A 68 -6.09 -8.45 6.95
N ALA A 69 -7.29 -8.79 7.44
CA ALA A 69 -8.53 -8.12 7.06
C ALA A 69 -8.58 -6.64 7.50
N TYR A 70 -7.93 -6.28 8.61
CA TYR A 70 -7.85 -4.89 9.07
C TYR A 70 -7.11 -4.01 8.06
N VAL A 71 -5.97 -4.48 7.56
CA VAL A 71 -5.18 -3.78 6.53
C VAL A 71 -5.98 -3.64 5.24
N ALA A 72 -6.62 -4.72 4.80
CA ALA A 72 -7.46 -4.73 3.60
C ALA A 72 -8.57 -3.66 3.69
N LYS A 73 -9.34 -3.70 4.78
CA LYS A 73 -10.45 -2.77 5.02
C LYS A 73 -9.98 -1.33 5.11
N ARG A 74 -8.90 -1.06 5.86
CA ARG A 74 -8.35 0.30 5.98
C ARG A 74 -7.96 0.86 4.62
N ILE A 75 -7.25 0.10 3.80
CA ILE A 75 -6.84 0.57 2.46
C ILE A 75 -8.06 0.81 1.58
N SER A 76 -8.95 -0.18 1.45
CA SER A 76 -10.12 -0.08 0.55
C SER A 76 -11.05 1.06 0.95
N THR A 77 -11.27 1.29 2.25
CA THR A 77 -12.10 2.40 2.73
C THR A 77 -11.47 3.75 2.42
N ASN A 78 -10.15 3.91 2.57
CA ASN A 78 -9.49 5.20 2.33
C ASN A 78 -9.50 5.62 0.85
N ILE A 79 -9.45 4.65 -0.08
CA ILE A 79 -9.44 4.94 -1.52
C ILE A 79 -10.82 4.77 -2.18
N PHE A 80 -11.87 4.51 -1.40
CA PHE A 80 -13.19 4.14 -1.94
C PHE A 80 -13.74 5.20 -2.90
N SER A 81 -13.75 6.48 -2.50
CA SER A 81 -14.28 7.56 -3.35
C SER A 81 -13.47 7.74 -4.64
N ILE A 82 -12.16 7.47 -4.59
CA ILE A 82 -11.27 7.55 -5.76
C ILE A 82 -11.63 6.43 -6.75
N LEU A 83 -11.76 5.19 -6.25
CA LEU A 83 -12.17 4.05 -7.09
C LEU A 83 -13.57 4.24 -7.65
N ASP A 84 -14.52 4.69 -6.82
CA ASP A 84 -15.90 4.93 -7.23
C ASP A 84 -15.98 5.99 -8.34
N THR A 85 -15.21 7.07 -8.21
CA THR A 85 -15.10 8.11 -9.25
C THR A 85 -14.62 7.49 -10.56
N ILE A 86 -13.54 6.72 -10.54
CA ILE A 86 -12.92 6.21 -11.77
C ILE A 86 -13.79 5.15 -12.44
N ASN A 87 -14.40 4.26 -11.65
CA ASN A 87 -15.24 3.19 -12.17
C ASN A 87 -16.60 3.68 -12.67
N ASN A 88 -17.13 4.79 -12.13
CA ASN A 88 -18.43 5.31 -12.50
C ASN A 88 -18.38 6.56 -13.40
N CYS A 89 -17.25 7.28 -13.50
CA CYS A 89 -17.10 8.42 -14.41
C CYS A 89 -16.98 8.02 -15.88
N GLU A 90 -16.71 6.75 -16.23
CA GLU A 90 -16.80 6.29 -17.63
C GLU A 90 -18.19 6.51 -18.26
N LYS A 91 -19.22 6.84 -17.46
CA LYS A 91 -20.57 7.17 -17.94
C LYS A 91 -20.83 8.64 -18.26
N VAL A 92 -19.86 9.56 -18.06
CA VAL A 92 -20.10 11.02 -18.21
C VAL A 92 -19.36 11.65 -19.40
N ILE A 93 -18.49 10.91 -20.09
CA ILE A 93 -17.66 11.44 -21.19
C ILE A 93 -18.01 10.81 -22.56
N ASN A 94 -19.18 10.18 -22.70
CA ASN A 94 -19.71 9.76 -24.01
C ASN A 94 -21.04 10.43 -24.31
#